data_AF-A0A1V6IV38-F1
#
_entry.id   AF-A0A1V6IV38-F1
#
_cell.length_a   1.000
_cell.length_b   1.000
_cell.length_c   1.000
_cell.angle_alpha   90.00
_cell.angle_beta   90.00
_cell.angle_gamma   90.00
#
_symmetry.space_group_name_H-M   'P 1'
#
loop_
_entity.id
_entity.type
_entity.pdbx_description
1 polymer ?
#
loop_
_entity_poly.entity_id
_entity_poly.type
_entity_poly.pdbx_seq_one_letter_code
_entity_poly.pdbx_strand_id
1 'polypeptide(L)' 'MIYDMYEYIRNRTVAGFSAESITDEVMKRYKPAIRFYKCDYDMVYEFILSLAEFARFMYTNQLQGD' A
#
# COMPACT_ATOMS: atom_id res chain seq x y z
N MET A 1 11.86 -7.30 -0.82
CA MET A 1 10.45 -7.63 -1.04
C MET A 1 9.51 -6.84 -0.12
N ILE A 2 9.58 -6.99 1.21
CA ILE A 2 8.74 -6.18 2.15
C ILE A 2 9.18 -4.70 2.15
N TYR A 3 10.50 -4.43 2.19
CA TYR A 3 11.02 -3.06 2.10
C TYR A 3 10.61 -2.33 0.81
N ASP A 4 10.60 -3.05 -0.33
CA ASP A 4 10.20 -2.49 -1.63
C ASP A 4 8.69 -2.15 -1.68
N MET A 5 7.84 -2.90 -0.95
CA MET A 5 6.41 -2.65 -0.90
C MET A 5 6.10 -1.38 -0.10
N TYR A 6 6.68 -1.22 1.09
CA TYR A 6 6.48 -0.03 1.91
C TYR A 6 6.99 1.24 1.23
N GLU A 7 8.17 1.17 0.60
CA GLU A 7 8.70 2.31 -0.16
C GLU A 7 7.81 2.68 -1.34
N TYR A 8 7.29 1.68 -2.06
CA TYR A 8 6.34 1.92 -3.15
C TYR A 8 5.05 2.59 -2.65
N ILE A 9 4.43 2.06 -1.60
CA ILE A 9 3.22 2.64 -0.99
C ILE A 9 3.47 4.11 -0.61
N ARG A 10 4.56 4.38 0.14
CA ARG A 10 4.93 5.75 0.54
C ARG A 10 5.09 6.69 -0.65
N ASN A 11 5.82 6.27 -1.68
CA ASN A 11 6.08 7.11 -2.85
C ASN A 11 4.79 7.44 -3.61
N ARG A 12 3.86 6.49 -3.72
CA ARG A 12 2.55 6.73 -4.35
C ARG A 12 1.65 7.61 -3.49
N THR A 13 1.68 7.46 -2.16
CA THR A 13 0.99 8.36 -1.22
C THR A 13 1.47 9.80 -1.38
N VAL A 14 2.78 10.04 -1.39
CA VAL A 14 3.37 11.38 -1.59
C VAL A 14 2.99 11.97 -2.95
N ALA A 15 2.88 11.13 -3.98
CA ALA A 15 2.44 11.53 -5.30
C ALA A 15 0.91 11.77 -5.43
N GLY A 16 0.16 11.65 -4.33
CA GLY A 16 -1.26 12.01 -4.25
C GLY A 16 -2.25 10.94 -4.74
N PHE A 17 -1.82 9.68 -4.89
CA PHE A 17 -2.72 8.59 -5.27
C PHE A 17 -3.62 8.16 -4.11
N SER A 18 -4.83 7.67 -4.41
CA SER A 18 -5.74 7.13 -3.38
C SER A 18 -5.25 5.81 -2.83
N ALA A 19 -5.68 5.46 -1.62
CA ALA A 19 -5.28 4.20 -0.98
C ALA A 19 -5.74 2.98 -1.79
N GLU A 20 -6.93 3.03 -2.39
CA GLU A 20 -7.47 1.99 -3.26
C GLU A 20 -6.64 1.82 -4.53
N SER A 21 -6.29 2.93 -5.21
CA SER A 21 -5.44 2.88 -6.41
C SER A 21 -4.06 2.31 -6.10
N ILE A 22 -3.47 2.66 -4.94
CA ILE A 22 -2.20 2.11 -4.49
C ILE A 22 -2.33 0.61 -4.22
N THR A 23 -3.42 0.21 -3.57
CA THR A 23 -3.70 -1.20 -3.24
C THR A 23 -3.81 -2.04 -4.50
N ASP A 24 -4.58 -1.60 -5.49
CA ASP A 24 -4.72 -2.28 -6.79
C ASP A 24 -3.36 -2.47 -7.49
N GLU A 25 -2.52 -1.45 -7.48
CA GLU A 25 -1.18 -1.50 -8.07
C GLU A 25 -0.28 -2.51 -7.36
N VAL A 26 -0.27 -2.52 -6.03
CA VAL A 26 0.50 -3.47 -5.22
C VAL A 26 -0.02 -4.89 -5.44
N MET A 27 -1.34 -5.10 -5.39
CA MET A 27 -1.96 -6.41 -5.64
C MET A 27 -1.60 -6.95 -7.02
N LYS A 28 -1.61 -6.09 -8.05
CA LYS A 28 -1.18 -6.46 -9.41
C LYS A 28 0.29 -6.82 -9.47
N ARG A 29 1.16 -6.03 -8.83
CA ARG A 29 2.62 -6.23 -8.83
C ARG A 29 3.05 -7.51 -8.12
N TYR A 30 2.42 -7.83 -7.00
CA TYR A 30 2.76 -8.99 -6.17
C TYR A 30 1.84 -10.20 -6.37
N LYS A 31 0.92 -10.15 -7.35
CA LYS A 31 0.01 -11.25 -7.72
C LYS A 31 0.69 -12.62 -7.83
N PRO A 32 1.90 -12.76 -8.45
CA PRO A 32 2.58 -14.04 -8.50
C PRO A 32 2.94 -14.58 -7.10
N ALA A 33 3.42 -13.72 -6.20
CA ALA A 33 3.78 -14.09 -4.83
C ALA A 33 2.54 -14.47 -4.01
N ILE A 34 1.47 -13.67 -4.09
CA ILE A 34 0.18 -13.95 -3.41
C ILE A 34 -0.34 -15.33 -3.81
N ARG A 35 -0.30 -15.66 -5.11
CA ARG A 35 -0.69 -16.98 -5.62
C ARG A 35 0.25 -18.09 -5.16
N PHE A 36 1.56 -17.87 -5.24
CA PHE A 36 2.57 -18.86 -4.86
C PHE A 36 2.45 -19.27 -3.39
N TYR A 37 2.30 -18.28 -2.50
CA TYR A 37 2.14 -18.51 -1.07
C TYR A 37 0.70 -18.88 -0.65
N LYS A 38 -0.24 -18.98 -1.61
CA LYS A 38 -1.65 -19.29 -1.37
C LYS A 38 -2.29 -18.38 -0.30
N CYS A 39 -1.90 -17.11 -0.31
CA CYS A 39 -2.49 -16.12 0.58
C CYS A 39 -3.95 -15.87 0.19
N ASP A 40 -4.80 -15.63 1.19
CA ASP A 40 -6.16 -15.16 0.96
C ASP A 40 -6.09 -13.77 0.29
N TYR A 41 -6.69 -13.66 -0.89
CA TYR A 41 -6.58 -12.46 -1.71
C TYR A 41 -7.24 -11.25 -1.03
N ASP A 42 -8.41 -11.45 -0.44
CA ASP A 42 -9.20 -10.37 0.17
C ASP A 42 -8.52 -9.90 1.46
N MET A 43 -7.98 -10.84 2.26
CA MET A 43 -7.19 -10.50 3.44
C MET A 43 -5.94 -9.68 3.08
N VAL A 44 -5.22 -10.06 2.01
CA VAL A 44 -4.02 -9.33 1.57
C VAL A 44 -4.41 -7.95 1.02
N TYR A 45 -5.54 -7.85 0.31
CA TYR A 45 -6.06 -6.58 -0.17
C TYR A 45 -6.35 -5.63 0.99
N GLU A 46 -7.14 -6.07 1.98
CA GLU A 46 -7.49 -5.27 3.17
C GLU A 46 -6.27 -4.85 3.98
N PHE A 47 -5.27 -5.71 4.09
CA PHE A 47 -4.01 -5.39 4.75
C PHE A 47 -3.26 -4.27 4.02
N ILE A 48 -3.13 -4.36 2.69
CA ILE A 48 -2.44 -3.34 1.90
C ILE A 48 -3.22 -2.02 1.92
N LEU A 49 -4.55 -2.09 1.85
CA LEU A 49 -5.41 -0.91 1.94
C LEU A 49 -5.22 -0.18 3.27
N SER A 50 -5.22 -0.93 4.38
CA SER A 50 -4.95 -0.39 5.71
C SER A 50 -3.58 0.29 5.81
N LEU A 51 -2.56 -0.30 5.18
CA LEU A 51 -1.22 0.29 5.13
C LEU A 51 -1.17 1.58 4.30
N ALA A 52 -1.86 1.62 3.16
CA ALA A 52 -1.92 2.81 2.32
C ALA A 52 -2.68 3.96 3.00
N GLU A 53 -3.78 3.66 3.70
CA GLU A 53 -4.50 4.63 4.52
C GLU A 53 -3.65 5.15 5.68
N PHE A 54 -2.94 4.26 6.37
CA PHE A 54 -2.04 4.67 7.44
C PHE A 54 -0.90 5.56 6.93
N ALA A 55 -0.28 5.23 5.79
CA ALA A 55 0.74 6.06 5.16
C ALA A 55 0.19 7.46 4.82
N ARG A 56 -1.04 7.54 4.33
CA ARG A 56 -1.71 8.80 4.00
C ARG A 56 -2.01 9.64 5.23
N PHE A 57 -2.50 9.01 6.30
CA PHE A 57 -2.69 9.64 7.59
C PHE A 57 -1.39 10.24 8.12
N MET A 58 -0.30 9.47 8.12
CA MET A 58 1.01 9.94 8.58
C MET A 58 1.52 11.11 7.74
N TYR A 59 1.42 11.03 6.42
CA TYR A 59 1.83 12.11 5.51
C TYR A 59 1.03 13.41 5.75
N THR A 60 -0.29 13.28 5.91
CA THR A 60 -1.17 14.44 6.12
C THR A 60 -0.88 15.14 7.44
N ASN A 61 -0.64 14.37 8.52
CA ASN A 61 -0.32 14.94 9.82
C ASN A 61 1.10 15.51 9.88
N GLN A 62 2.07 14.95 9.14
CA GLN A 62 3.39 15.55 9.00
C GLN A 62 3.33 16.92 8.33
N LEU A 63 2.51 17.07 7.28
CA LEU A 63 2.31 18.36 6.59
C LEU A 63 1.57 19.42 7.42
N GLN A 64 0.88 19.01 8.50
CA GLN A 64 0.15 19.93 9.39
C GLN A 64 0.97 20.38 10.61
N GLY A 65 2.15 19.78 10.84
CA GLY A 65 3.04 20.08 11.95
C GLY A 65 4.18 21.06 11.61
N ASP A 66 4.30 21.45 10.34
CA ASP A 66 5.25 22.45 9.82
C ASP A 66 4.57 23.81 9.60
#